data_AF-A0AAX2GYY7-F1
#
_entry.id   AF-A0AAX2GYY7-F1
#
_cell.length_a   1.000
_cell.length_b   1.000
_cell.length_c   1.000
_cell.angle_alpha   90.00
_cell.angle_beta   90.00
_cell.angle_gamma   90.00
#
_symmetry.space_group_name_H-M   'P 1'
#
loop_
_entity.id
_entity.type
_entity.pdbx_description
1 polymer ?
#
loop_
_entity_poly.entity_id
_entity_poly.type
_entity_poly.pdbx_seq_one_letter_code
_entity_poly.pdbx_strand_id
1 'polypeptide(L)'
;MVNITHKSPTLRKAIAQAVVKVSAQSTIEAIQQKLVPKGDVFEMAKAAGLFAAKRTADMIPDCHPLPIEYTAVTYQINGLEITAKVEIHTIYKTGVEVEAMHAASVVALTMYDMLKPLDKAIEISNIKLLEKKGGKTDYNEDVTDTYASVIVCSDSIAAGNKEDKAGKAIIAHLERLAIKVLDYTIIPDEVPAIQALVKEQITKGSNLVIITGGTGLSPRDVTPEALRPLLDREIEGAAEAIRAYGQQRTPYSMLSRSVMGTIGNALVMALPGSTKGASESMDAVFPAILHVYKILKGGKHS
;
A
#
# COMPACT_ATOMS: atom_id res chain seq x y z
N MET A 1 -1.62 -18.44 -1.28
CA MET A 1 -1.35 -17.05 -1.71
C MET A 1 -2.32 -16.08 -1.03
N VAL A 2 -1.83 -14.93 -0.56
CA VAL A 2 -2.66 -13.89 0.10
C VAL A 2 -3.38 -13.03 -0.94
N ASN A 3 -4.69 -12.81 -0.81
CA ASN A 3 -5.43 -11.93 -1.71
C ASN A 3 -5.02 -10.45 -1.54
N ILE A 4 -4.44 -9.86 -2.59
CA ILE A 4 -3.99 -8.46 -2.63
C ILE A 4 -4.85 -7.57 -3.54
N THR A 5 -5.98 -8.06 -4.05
CA THR A 5 -6.84 -7.31 -4.99
C THR A 5 -7.31 -5.97 -4.41
N HIS A 6 -7.54 -5.90 -3.11
CA HIS A 6 -8.00 -4.71 -2.39
C HIS A 6 -6.86 -3.72 -2.05
N LYS A 7 -5.60 -4.02 -2.38
CA LYS A 7 -4.47 -3.13 -2.08
C LYS A 7 -4.20 -2.20 -3.25
N SER A 8 -3.83 -0.95 -2.93
CA SER A 8 -3.31 0.01 -3.89
C SER A 8 -1.81 -0.20 -4.15
N PRO A 9 -1.32 0.01 -5.38
CA PRO A 9 0.11 0.02 -5.67
C PRO A 9 0.85 1.11 -4.90
N THR A 10 2.06 0.80 -4.44
CA THR A 10 2.97 1.73 -3.74
C THR A 10 4.39 1.38 -4.12
N LEU A 11 5.34 2.31 -3.95
CA LEU A 11 6.76 1.99 -4.10
C LEU A 11 7.17 0.94 -3.06
N ARG A 12 7.86 -0.10 -3.51
CA ARG A 12 8.38 -1.20 -2.70
C ARG A 12 9.87 -1.32 -2.92
N LYS A 13 10.59 -1.52 -1.82
CA LYS A 13 12.03 -1.75 -1.84
C LYS A 13 12.39 -2.87 -0.87
N ALA A 14 13.26 -3.76 -1.30
CA ALA A 14 13.91 -4.73 -0.43
C ALA A 14 15.40 -4.82 -0.74
N ILE A 15 16.21 -4.97 0.31
CA ILE A 15 17.62 -5.30 0.20
C ILE A 15 17.84 -6.61 0.94
N ALA A 16 18.36 -7.62 0.25
CA ALA A 16 18.75 -8.90 0.82
C ALA A 16 20.26 -9.13 0.67
N GLN A 17 20.79 -10.03 1.47
CA GLN A 17 22.20 -10.39 1.48
C GLN A 17 22.37 -11.91 1.45
N ALA A 18 23.44 -12.37 0.81
CA ALA A 18 24.05 -13.69 0.99
C ALA A 18 25.56 -13.53 1.23
N VAL A 19 26.18 -14.45 1.99
CA VAL A 19 27.62 -14.45 2.25
C VAL A 19 28.23 -15.76 1.77
N VAL A 20 29.20 -15.69 0.86
CA VAL A 20 29.96 -16.85 0.39
C VAL A 20 31.34 -16.81 1.02
N LYS A 21 31.70 -17.85 1.79
CA LYS A 21 33.03 -18.01 2.36
C LYS A 21 33.84 -18.95 1.49
N VAL A 22 35.07 -18.57 1.18
CA VAL A 22 36.05 -19.42 0.52
C VAL A 22 37.08 -19.92 1.53
N SER A 23 37.84 -20.95 1.20
CA SER A 23 38.83 -21.54 2.10
C SER A 23 40.26 -21.03 1.88
N ALA A 24 40.53 -20.39 0.75
CA ALA A 24 41.88 -19.95 0.38
C ALA A 24 41.91 -18.53 -0.23
N GLN A 25 42.98 -17.80 0.08
CA GLN A 25 43.23 -16.46 -0.48
C GLN A 25 43.44 -16.49 -2.01
N SER A 26 44.03 -17.57 -2.53
CA SER A 26 44.19 -17.78 -3.97
C SER A 26 42.86 -17.80 -4.73
N THR A 27 41.78 -18.25 -4.09
CA THR A 27 40.41 -18.20 -4.65
C THR A 27 39.94 -16.75 -4.80
N ILE A 28 40.16 -15.91 -3.80
CA ILE A 28 39.82 -14.48 -3.85
C ILE A 28 40.63 -13.76 -4.94
N GLU A 29 41.92 -14.03 -5.01
CA GLU A 29 42.81 -13.46 -6.04
C GLU A 29 42.36 -13.86 -7.45
N ALA A 30 42.01 -15.13 -7.65
CA ALA A 30 41.49 -15.63 -8.92
C ALA A 30 40.18 -14.93 -9.34
N ILE A 31 39.30 -14.61 -8.38
CA ILE A 31 38.09 -13.82 -8.65
C ILE A 31 38.45 -12.40 -9.08
N GLN A 32 39.29 -11.70 -8.30
CA GLN A 32 39.68 -10.31 -8.57
C GLN A 32 40.42 -10.13 -9.89
N GLN A 33 41.26 -11.11 -10.26
CA GLN A 33 42.03 -11.12 -11.50
C GLN A 33 41.29 -11.76 -12.67
N LYS A 34 40.04 -12.23 -12.46
CA LYS A 34 39.21 -12.91 -13.48
C LYS A 34 39.86 -14.17 -14.08
N LEU A 35 40.57 -14.93 -13.26
CA LEU A 35 41.28 -16.16 -13.64
C LEU A 35 40.50 -17.45 -13.35
N VAL A 36 39.25 -17.33 -12.88
CA VAL A 36 38.40 -18.50 -12.65
C VAL A 36 38.08 -19.19 -13.99
N PRO A 37 38.27 -20.51 -14.15
CA PRO A 37 38.11 -21.19 -15.44
C PRO A 37 36.73 -21.05 -16.09
N LYS A 38 35.69 -20.87 -15.26
CA LYS A 38 34.30 -20.67 -15.71
C LYS A 38 33.98 -19.23 -16.11
N GLY A 39 34.95 -18.30 -16.05
CA GLY A 39 34.79 -16.90 -16.41
C GLY A 39 34.61 -15.96 -15.21
N ASP A 40 34.10 -14.76 -15.49
CA ASP A 40 33.88 -13.72 -14.47
C ASP A 40 32.75 -14.11 -13.50
N VAL A 41 33.14 -14.42 -12.26
CA VAL A 41 32.23 -14.91 -11.21
C VAL A 41 31.17 -13.88 -10.87
N PHE A 42 31.53 -12.60 -10.78
CA PHE A 42 30.62 -11.55 -10.34
C PHE A 42 29.60 -11.18 -11.42
N GLU A 43 30.02 -11.11 -12.68
CA GLU A 43 29.11 -10.84 -13.79
C GLU A 43 28.14 -12.00 -14.03
N MET A 44 28.62 -13.25 -13.97
CA MET A 44 27.76 -14.42 -14.15
C MET A 44 26.78 -14.60 -12.99
N ALA A 45 27.24 -14.46 -11.75
CA ALA A 45 26.36 -14.52 -10.58
C ALA A 45 25.32 -13.40 -10.58
N LYS A 46 25.69 -12.19 -11.02
CA LYS A 46 24.77 -11.06 -11.19
C LYS A 46 23.69 -11.39 -12.21
N ALA A 47 24.07 -11.90 -13.39
CA ALA A 47 23.10 -12.30 -14.40
C ALA A 47 22.12 -13.36 -13.88
N ALA A 48 22.61 -14.38 -13.17
CA ALA A 48 21.76 -15.39 -12.55
C ALA A 48 20.79 -14.80 -11.51
N GLY A 49 21.27 -13.86 -10.68
CA GLY A 49 20.44 -13.11 -9.73
C GLY A 49 19.32 -12.30 -10.41
N LEU A 50 19.62 -11.64 -11.54
CA LEU A 50 18.62 -10.89 -12.31
C LEU A 50 17.50 -11.80 -12.85
N PHE A 51 17.85 -13.01 -13.30
CA PHE A 51 16.85 -13.99 -13.73
C PHE A 51 16.03 -14.53 -12.56
N ALA A 52 16.69 -14.85 -11.45
CA ALA A 52 16.05 -15.36 -10.25
C ALA A 52 15.02 -14.37 -9.70
N ALA A 53 15.36 -13.08 -9.59
CA ALA A 53 14.45 -12.03 -9.16
C ALA A 53 13.14 -12.04 -9.96
N LYS A 54 13.24 -12.08 -11.29
CA LYS A 54 12.10 -12.06 -12.22
C LYS A 54 11.26 -13.34 -12.20
N ARG A 55 11.83 -14.46 -11.75
CA ARG A 55 11.22 -15.80 -11.78
C ARG A 55 10.95 -16.36 -10.39
N THR A 56 10.85 -15.50 -9.38
CA THR A 56 10.62 -15.92 -8.00
C THR A 56 9.30 -16.66 -7.84
N ALA A 57 8.24 -16.21 -8.52
CA ALA A 57 6.93 -16.87 -8.49
C ALA A 57 6.93 -18.27 -9.14
N ASP A 58 7.92 -18.59 -10.01
CA ASP A 58 8.07 -19.95 -10.55
C ASP A 58 8.58 -20.93 -9.49
N MET A 59 9.31 -20.43 -8.50
CA MET A 59 10.05 -21.24 -7.52
C MET A 59 9.38 -21.25 -6.13
N ILE A 60 8.70 -20.16 -5.76
CA ILE A 60 8.08 -20.00 -4.44
C ILE A 60 6.55 -20.02 -4.58
N PRO A 61 5.85 -21.09 -4.15
CA PRO A 61 4.44 -21.37 -4.50
C PRO A 61 3.40 -20.27 -4.19
N ASP A 62 3.69 -19.40 -3.22
CA ASP A 62 2.77 -18.35 -2.78
C ASP A 62 3.21 -16.92 -3.14
N CYS A 63 4.30 -16.78 -3.90
CA CYS A 63 4.73 -15.49 -4.42
C CYS A 63 3.86 -15.05 -5.59
N HIS A 64 3.54 -13.76 -5.61
CA HIS A 64 2.87 -13.17 -6.76
C HIS A 64 3.91 -12.90 -7.85
N PRO A 65 3.56 -13.01 -9.14
CA PRO A 65 4.41 -12.47 -10.18
C PRO A 65 4.47 -10.93 -10.04
N LEU A 66 5.67 -10.39 -9.85
CA LEU A 66 5.89 -8.95 -9.64
C LEU A 66 6.57 -8.30 -10.85
N PRO A 67 6.12 -7.11 -11.28
CA PRO A 67 6.79 -6.34 -12.32
C PRO A 67 8.04 -5.67 -11.71
N ILE A 68 9.18 -6.37 -11.75
CA ILE A 68 10.44 -5.83 -11.24
C ILE A 68 10.89 -4.64 -12.09
N GLU A 69 11.00 -3.46 -11.49
CA GLU A 69 11.41 -2.23 -12.17
C GLU A 69 12.91 -1.95 -12.04
N TYR A 70 13.50 -2.38 -10.93
CA TYR A 70 14.94 -2.22 -10.67
C TYR A 70 15.51 -3.44 -9.96
N THR A 71 16.73 -3.82 -10.33
CA THR A 71 17.53 -4.79 -9.60
C THR A 71 19.00 -4.43 -9.68
N ALA A 72 19.68 -4.41 -8.53
CA ALA A 72 21.12 -4.28 -8.45
C ALA A 72 21.71 -5.41 -7.60
N VAL A 73 22.89 -5.88 -8.03
CA VAL A 73 23.71 -6.83 -7.27
C VAL A 73 25.07 -6.17 -7.06
N THR A 74 25.50 -6.09 -5.81
CA THR A 74 26.79 -5.53 -5.42
C THR A 74 27.55 -6.55 -4.58
N TYR A 75 28.88 -6.49 -4.64
CA TYR A 75 29.76 -7.42 -3.95
C TYR A 75 30.74 -6.65 -3.08
N GLN A 76 31.03 -7.19 -1.90
CA GLN A 76 32.09 -6.72 -1.02
C GLN A 76 32.92 -7.91 -0.55
N ILE A 77 34.24 -7.81 -0.67
CA ILE A 77 35.17 -8.84 -0.22
C ILE A 77 35.81 -8.36 1.09
N ASN A 78 35.73 -9.19 2.14
CA ASN A 78 36.36 -8.96 3.44
C ASN A 78 37.13 -10.22 3.84
N GLY A 79 38.43 -10.26 3.53
CA GLY A 79 39.26 -11.45 3.71
C GLY A 79 38.74 -12.60 2.82
N LEU A 80 38.36 -13.71 3.44
CA LEU A 80 37.83 -14.89 2.75
C LEU A 80 36.30 -14.90 2.62
N GLU A 81 35.63 -13.82 3.01
CA GLU A 81 34.18 -13.68 2.90
C GLU A 81 33.80 -12.73 1.77
N ILE A 82 32.87 -13.17 0.92
CA ILE A 82 32.27 -12.36 -0.13
C ILE A 82 30.81 -12.12 0.23
N THR A 83 30.47 -10.87 0.49
CA THR A 83 29.09 -10.45 0.73
C THR A 83 28.46 -9.99 -0.57
N ALA A 84 27.40 -10.67 -1.02
CA ALA A 84 26.56 -10.23 -2.12
C ALA A 84 25.30 -9.55 -1.56
N LYS A 85 25.04 -8.30 -1.97
CA LYS A 85 23.80 -7.58 -1.65
C LYS A 85 22.95 -7.44 -2.90
N VAL A 86 21.68 -7.77 -2.79
CA VAL A 86 20.68 -7.64 -3.85
C VAL A 86 19.62 -6.63 -3.44
N GLU A 87 19.46 -5.59 -4.23
CA GLU A 87 18.48 -4.53 -4.05
C GLU A 87 17.44 -4.60 -5.17
N ILE A 88 16.15 -4.58 -4.81
CA ILE A 88 15.03 -4.68 -5.75
C ILE A 88 14.00 -3.60 -5.48
N HIS A 89 13.51 -2.95 -6.55
CA HIS A 89 12.37 -2.03 -6.51
C HIS A 89 11.24 -2.44 -7.45
N THR A 90 10.01 -2.10 -7.06
CA THR A 90 8.81 -2.17 -7.90
C THR A 90 7.76 -1.18 -7.39
N ILE A 91 6.80 -0.80 -8.23
CA ILE A 91 5.56 -0.16 -7.80
C ILE A 91 4.44 -1.19 -7.87
N TYR A 92 4.07 -1.77 -6.72
CA TYR A 92 3.07 -2.84 -6.69
C TYR A 92 2.31 -2.98 -5.37
N LYS A 93 1.35 -3.91 -5.36
CA LYS A 93 0.38 -4.17 -4.27
C LYS A 93 0.96 -4.96 -3.10
N THR A 94 2.11 -5.61 -3.29
CA THR A 94 2.83 -6.39 -2.27
C THR A 94 4.33 -6.13 -2.37
N GLY A 95 5.09 -6.45 -1.32
CA GLY A 95 6.53 -6.22 -1.27
C GLY A 95 7.35 -7.22 -2.11
N VAL A 96 8.66 -6.95 -2.19
CA VAL A 96 9.67 -7.64 -3.02
C VAL A 96 10.75 -8.37 -2.20
N GLU A 97 10.46 -8.67 -0.93
CA GLU A 97 11.42 -9.27 0.00
C GLU A 97 11.87 -10.65 -0.47
N VAL A 98 10.92 -11.44 -0.98
CA VAL A 98 11.17 -12.81 -1.40
C VAL A 98 11.96 -12.82 -2.70
N GLU A 99 11.69 -11.89 -3.61
CA GLU A 99 12.45 -11.71 -4.85
C GLU A 99 13.90 -11.34 -4.56
N ALA A 100 14.13 -10.43 -3.60
CA ALA A 100 15.47 -10.03 -3.21
C ALA A 100 16.23 -11.20 -2.56
N MET A 101 15.60 -11.93 -1.64
CA MET A 101 16.20 -13.09 -0.99
C MET A 101 16.44 -14.25 -1.95
N HIS A 102 15.49 -14.55 -2.84
CA HIS A 102 15.64 -15.60 -3.85
C HIS A 102 16.79 -15.27 -4.79
N ALA A 103 16.88 -14.03 -5.27
CA ALA A 103 18.01 -13.59 -6.09
C ALA A 103 19.34 -13.68 -5.34
N ALA A 104 19.41 -13.28 -4.06
CA ALA A 104 20.62 -13.43 -3.26
C ALA A 104 21.04 -14.90 -3.09
N SER A 105 20.09 -15.82 -2.89
CA SER A 105 20.34 -17.26 -2.84
C SER A 105 20.93 -17.79 -4.15
N VAL A 106 20.37 -17.39 -5.29
CA VAL A 106 20.84 -17.84 -6.61
C VAL A 106 22.19 -17.23 -6.95
N VAL A 107 22.45 -15.96 -6.61
CA VAL A 107 23.77 -15.34 -6.72
C VAL A 107 24.81 -16.18 -5.97
N ALA A 108 24.56 -16.49 -4.71
CA ALA A 108 25.49 -17.28 -3.90
C ALA A 108 25.70 -18.71 -4.44
N LEU A 109 24.63 -19.37 -4.88
CA LEU A 109 24.72 -20.71 -5.47
C LEU A 109 25.49 -20.71 -6.81
N THR A 110 25.33 -19.65 -7.59
CA THR A 110 26.09 -19.47 -8.85
C THR A 110 27.58 -19.27 -8.56
N MET A 111 27.91 -18.45 -7.56
CA MET A 111 29.30 -18.29 -7.12
C MET A 111 29.89 -19.64 -6.66
N TYR A 112 29.15 -20.41 -5.86
CA TYR A 112 29.58 -21.74 -5.44
C TYR A 112 29.87 -22.65 -6.64
N ASP A 113 28.95 -22.72 -7.61
CA ASP A 113 29.13 -23.54 -8.82
C ASP A 113 30.37 -23.13 -9.62
N MET A 114 30.64 -21.83 -9.70
CA MET A 114 31.78 -21.30 -10.44
C MET A 114 33.12 -21.53 -9.74
N LEU A 115 33.12 -21.50 -8.41
CA LEU A 115 34.34 -21.57 -7.60
C LEU A 115 34.71 -23.01 -7.19
N LYS A 116 33.76 -23.96 -7.19
CA LYS A 116 34.02 -25.37 -6.80
C LYS A 116 35.15 -26.10 -7.55
N PRO A 117 35.60 -25.69 -8.77
CA PRO A 117 36.80 -26.27 -9.37
C PRO A 117 38.09 -25.87 -8.65
N LEU A 118 38.15 -24.65 -8.10
CA LEU A 118 39.33 -24.08 -7.43
C LEU A 118 39.33 -24.33 -5.93
N ASP A 119 38.14 -24.33 -5.32
CA ASP A 119 37.97 -24.39 -3.87
C ASP A 119 36.91 -25.44 -3.49
N LYS A 120 37.29 -26.44 -2.69
CA LYS A 120 36.39 -27.55 -2.31
C LYS A 120 35.65 -27.33 -1.00
N ALA A 121 35.98 -26.28 -0.25
CA ALA A 121 35.44 -26.00 1.08
C ALA A 121 34.69 -24.65 1.11
N ILE A 122 34.04 -24.30 0.00
CA ILE A 122 33.19 -23.11 -0.10
C ILE A 122 31.95 -23.32 0.77
N GLU A 123 31.54 -22.28 1.48
CA GLU A 123 30.32 -22.26 2.28
C GLU A 123 29.42 -21.11 1.83
N ILE A 124 28.14 -21.39 1.60
CA ILE A 124 27.11 -20.34 1.52
C ILE A 124 26.56 -20.16 2.94
N SER A 125 26.80 -19.00 3.50
CA SER A 125 26.36 -18.60 4.83
C SER A 125 25.35 -17.44 4.75
N ASN A 126 24.55 -17.29 5.81
CA ASN A 126 23.64 -16.17 6.07
C ASN A 126 22.95 -15.55 4.84
N ILE A 127 21.78 -16.09 4.48
CA ILE A 127 20.86 -15.44 3.55
C ILE A 127 19.78 -14.73 4.37
N LYS A 128 19.69 -13.41 4.26
CA LYS A 128 18.74 -12.62 5.06
C LYS A 128 18.29 -11.33 4.39
N LEU A 129 17.12 -10.86 4.80
CA LEU A 129 16.63 -9.52 4.50
C LEU A 129 17.35 -8.49 5.39
N LEU A 130 17.92 -7.46 4.78
CA LEU A 130 18.57 -6.34 5.49
C LEU A 130 17.62 -5.16 5.68
N GLU A 131 16.87 -4.82 4.63
CA GLU A 131 15.97 -3.67 4.62
C GLU A 131 14.71 -4.02 3.82
N LYS A 132 13.57 -3.50 4.28
CA LYS A 132 12.31 -3.46 3.55
C LYS A 132 11.68 -2.10 3.74
N LYS A 133 11.18 -1.53 2.65
CA LYS A 133 10.37 -0.31 2.63
C LYS A 133 9.16 -0.47 1.72
N GLY A 134 8.12 0.29 2.04
CA GLY A 134 6.87 0.42 1.32
C GLY A 134 5.72 -0.36 1.93
N GLY A 135 4.50 0.14 1.69
CA GLY A 135 3.26 -0.46 2.15
C GLY A 135 2.75 0.09 3.47
N LYS A 136 1.76 -0.61 4.04
CA LYS A 136 1.02 -0.14 5.21
C LYS A 136 1.93 0.23 6.39
N THR A 137 3.02 -0.51 6.62
CA THR A 137 3.96 -0.26 7.72
C THR A 137 4.67 1.09 7.63
N ASP A 138 4.83 1.63 6.43
CA ASP A 138 5.56 2.89 6.19
C ASP A 138 4.61 4.11 6.25
N TYR A 139 3.29 3.85 6.18
CA TYR A 139 2.24 4.86 6.20
C TYR A 139 1.29 4.66 7.40
N ASN A 140 1.84 4.23 8.54
CA ASN A 140 1.08 4.13 9.77
C ASN A 140 0.78 5.54 10.31
N GLU A 141 -0.48 5.94 10.20
CA GLU A 141 -0.98 7.16 10.80
C GLU A 141 -1.44 6.90 12.24
N ASP A 142 -1.13 7.83 13.14
CA ASP A 142 -1.64 7.78 14.51
C ASP A 142 -3.10 8.20 14.51
N VAL A 143 -3.97 7.26 14.88
CA VAL A 143 -5.42 7.41 14.86
C VAL A 143 -6.02 7.55 16.26
N THR A 144 -5.18 7.61 17.30
CA THR A 144 -5.61 7.54 18.71
C THR A 144 -6.64 8.62 19.08
N ASP A 145 -6.54 9.80 18.47
CA ASP A 145 -7.47 10.92 18.66
C ASP A 145 -8.43 11.11 17.48
N THR A 146 -8.75 10.05 16.73
CA THR A 146 -9.69 10.11 15.61
C THR A 146 -11.07 9.58 16.04
N TYR A 147 -12.08 10.44 15.92
CA TYR A 147 -13.46 10.17 16.27
C TYR A 147 -14.35 10.38 15.05
N ALA A 148 -15.06 9.32 14.65
CA ALA A 148 -15.82 9.29 13.41
C ALA A 148 -17.34 9.38 13.64
N SER A 149 -18.05 10.06 12.75
CA SER A 149 -19.51 9.90 12.58
C SER A 149 -19.81 9.39 11.18
N VAL A 150 -20.75 8.45 11.08
CA VAL A 150 -21.19 7.86 9.81
C VAL A 150 -22.63 8.28 9.52
N ILE A 151 -22.86 8.94 8.39
CA ILE A 151 -24.16 9.43 7.97
C ILE A 151 -24.57 8.69 6.70
N VAL A 152 -25.75 8.07 6.69
CA VAL A 152 -26.31 7.41 5.50
C VAL A 152 -27.39 8.31 4.92
N CYS A 153 -27.19 8.78 3.68
CA CYS A 153 -28.18 9.54 2.93
C CYS A 153 -28.94 8.59 2.01
N SER A 154 -30.22 8.33 2.35
CA SER A 154 -31.11 7.56 1.51
C SER A 154 -32.57 7.74 1.91
N ASP A 155 -33.37 8.30 1.01
CA ASP A 155 -34.83 8.40 1.19
C ASP A 155 -35.49 7.04 1.51
N SER A 156 -35.05 5.96 0.84
CA SER A 156 -35.64 4.62 1.03
C SER A 156 -35.32 4.00 2.38
N ILE A 157 -34.08 4.18 2.88
CA ILE A 157 -33.66 3.63 4.18
C ILE A 157 -34.26 4.48 5.30
N ALA A 158 -34.27 5.81 5.16
CA ALA A 158 -34.92 6.71 6.11
C ALA A 158 -36.43 6.42 6.25
N ALA A 159 -37.10 6.03 5.16
CA ALA A 159 -38.50 5.61 5.17
C ALA A 159 -38.74 4.17 5.70
N GLY A 160 -37.69 3.44 6.08
CA GLY A 160 -37.78 2.07 6.60
C GLY A 160 -37.99 0.97 5.55
N ASN A 161 -37.87 1.30 4.26
CA ASN A 161 -38.14 0.37 3.16
C ASN A 161 -36.95 -0.55 2.81
N LYS A 162 -35.74 -0.22 3.29
CA LYS A 162 -34.50 -0.97 3.07
C LYS A 162 -33.60 -0.88 4.29
N GLU A 163 -32.74 -1.87 4.46
CA GLU A 163 -31.68 -1.85 5.46
C GLU A 163 -30.39 -1.22 4.92
N ASP A 164 -29.70 -0.45 5.76
CA ASP A 164 -28.34 -0.01 5.46
C ASP A 164 -27.33 -1.15 5.58
N LYS A 165 -26.53 -1.30 4.52
CA LYS A 165 -25.35 -2.17 4.47
C LYS A 165 -24.07 -1.38 4.20
N ALA A 166 -24.18 -0.17 3.62
CA ALA A 166 -23.02 0.62 3.23
C ALA A 166 -22.40 1.34 4.44
N GLY A 167 -23.22 1.98 5.27
CA GLY A 167 -22.78 2.59 6.53
C GLY A 167 -22.19 1.55 7.47
N LYS A 168 -22.85 0.38 7.63
CA LYS A 168 -22.30 -0.76 8.39
C LYS A 168 -20.93 -1.23 7.88
N ALA A 169 -20.72 -1.26 6.57
CA ALA A 169 -19.43 -1.65 5.99
C ALA A 169 -18.33 -0.60 6.26
N ILE A 170 -18.69 0.69 6.26
CA ILE A 170 -17.78 1.77 6.64
C ILE A 170 -17.39 1.65 8.12
N ILE A 171 -18.36 1.43 9.02
CA ILE A 171 -18.12 1.24 10.46
C ILE A 171 -17.16 0.08 10.69
N ALA A 172 -17.42 -1.09 10.09
CA ALA A 172 -16.54 -2.25 10.20
C ALA A 172 -15.12 -1.98 9.67
N HIS A 173 -14.97 -1.09 8.68
CA HIS A 173 -13.65 -0.67 8.20
C HIS A 173 -12.92 0.19 9.23
N LEU A 174 -13.62 1.20 9.79
CA LEU A 174 -13.09 2.09 10.82
C LEU A 174 -12.68 1.34 12.09
N GLU A 175 -13.47 0.35 12.53
CA GLU A 175 -13.17 -0.50 13.69
C GLU A 175 -11.88 -1.30 13.50
N ARG A 176 -11.61 -1.81 12.30
CA ARG A 176 -10.33 -2.50 11.98
C ARG A 176 -9.13 -1.55 12.05
N LEU A 177 -9.35 -0.26 11.92
CA LEU A 177 -8.34 0.79 12.10
C LEU A 177 -8.30 1.31 13.53
N ALA A 178 -9.08 0.75 14.47
CA ALA A 178 -9.24 1.23 15.84
C ALA A 178 -9.73 2.69 15.93
N ILE A 179 -10.47 3.16 14.93
CA ILE A 179 -11.13 4.48 14.94
C ILE A 179 -12.48 4.36 15.64
N LYS A 180 -12.74 5.20 16.65
CA LYS A 180 -13.99 5.16 17.41
C LYS A 180 -15.11 5.86 16.64
N VAL A 181 -16.22 5.17 16.41
CA VAL A 181 -17.45 5.77 15.84
C VAL A 181 -18.30 6.32 16.98
N LEU A 182 -18.53 7.64 16.98
CA LEU A 182 -19.35 8.34 17.98
C LEU A 182 -20.84 8.30 17.65
N ASP A 183 -21.17 8.38 16.36
CA ASP A 183 -22.57 8.39 15.92
C ASP A 183 -22.74 7.70 14.56
N TYR A 184 -23.91 7.12 14.38
CA TYR A 184 -24.38 6.51 13.14
C TYR A 184 -25.84 6.91 12.92
N THR A 185 -26.09 7.66 11.86
CA THR A 185 -27.42 8.24 11.60
C THR A 185 -27.82 8.04 10.14
N ILE A 186 -29.11 7.79 9.91
CA ILE A 186 -29.72 7.69 8.58
C ILE A 186 -30.63 8.91 8.39
N ILE A 187 -30.47 9.61 7.28
CA ILE A 187 -31.27 10.80 6.94
C ILE A 187 -31.75 10.74 5.47
N PRO A 188 -32.85 11.45 5.13
CA PRO A 188 -33.26 11.62 3.74
C PRO A 188 -32.27 12.49 2.96
N ASP A 189 -32.38 12.44 1.63
CA ASP A 189 -31.50 13.18 0.70
C ASP A 189 -31.90 14.66 0.60
N GLU A 190 -31.76 15.40 1.72
CA GLU A 190 -32.13 16.80 1.85
C GLU A 190 -30.95 17.67 2.26
N VAL A 191 -30.64 18.70 1.46
CA VAL A 191 -29.49 19.60 1.67
C VAL A 191 -29.46 20.19 3.09
N PRO A 192 -30.54 20.79 3.63
CA PRO A 192 -30.51 21.36 4.98
C PRO A 192 -30.26 20.32 6.07
N ALA A 193 -30.79 19.09 5.91
CA ALA A 193 -30.63 18.02 6.88
C ALA A 193 -29.18 17.52 6.91
N ILE A 194 -28.57 17.30 5.74
CA ILE A 194 -27.17 16.91 5.60
C ILE A 194 -26.26 17.97 6.24
N GLN A 195 -26.48 19.25 5.90
CA GLN A 195 -25.66 20.35 6.40
C GLN A 195 -25.78 20.53 7.92
N ALA A 196 -26.99 20.46 8.47
CA ALA A 196 -27.22 20.58 9.90
C ALA A 196 -26.52 19.45 10.66
N LEU A 197 -26.69 18.21 10.21
CA LEU A 197 -26.11 17.05 10.87
C LEU A 197 -24.58 17.07 10.81
N VAL A 198 -23.96 17.41 9.67
CA VAL A 198 -22.49 17.51 9.58
C VAL A 198 -21.94 18.52 10.59
N LYS A 199 -22.54 19.70 10.71
CA LYS A 199 -22.13 20.72 11.69
C LYS A 199 -22.32 20.25 13.12
N GLU A 200 -23.43 19.57 13.40
CA GLU A 200 -23.74 19.01 14.70
C GLU A 200 -22.70 17.95 15.11
N GLN A 201 -22.35 17.02 14.22
CA GLN A 201 -21.37 15.97 14.50
C GLN A 201 -19.98 16.54 14.80
N ILE A 202 -19.56 17.55 14.05
CA ILE A 202 -18.29 18.25 14.31
C ILE A 202 -18.33 18.93 15.68
N THR A 203 -19.45 19.58 16.03
CA THR A 203 -19.64 20.23 17.33
C THR A 203 -19.64 19.21 18.49
N LYS A 204 -20.13 17.99 18.25
CA LYS A 204 -20.09 16.86 19.19
C LYS A 204 -18.71 16.22 19.36
N GLY A 205 -17.71 16.66 18.59
CA GLY A 205 -16.32 16.23 18.71
C GLY A 205 -15.86 15.25 17.63
N SER A 206 -16.68 14.95 16.62
CA SER A 206 -16.22 14.15 15.47
C SER A 206 -15.25 14.96 14.62
N ASN A 207 -14.05 14.42 14.42
CA ASN A 207 -13.08 14.99 13.49
C ASN A 207 -13.03 14.21 12.16
N LEU A 208 -13.71 13.07 12.05
CA LEU A 208 -13.96 12.36 10.79
C LEU A 208 -15.47 12.27 10.56
N VAL A 209 -15.99 12.82 9.48
CA VAL A 209 -17.42 12.67 9.12
C VAL A 209 -17.51 12.00 7.76
N ILE A 210 -18.07 10.80 7.71
CA ILE A 210 -18.25 10.04 6.48
C ILE A 210 -19.73 9.96 6.15
N ILE A 211 -20.11 10.54 5.02
CA ILE A 211 -21.43 10.45 4.44
C ILE A 211 -21.40 9.39 3.35
N THR A 212 -22.40 8.51 3.30
CA THR A 212 -22.57 7.54 2.21
C THR A 212 -23.95 7.67 1.56
N GLY A 213 -23.98 7.77 0.23
CA GLY A 213 -25.20 8.01 -0.53
C GLY A 213 -25.35 9.43 -1.06
N GLY A 214 -26.28 9.62 -1.98
CA GLY A 214 -26.58 10.92 -2.59
C GLY A 214 -25.48 11.49 -3.51
N THR A 215 -24.52 10.68 -3.97
CA THR A 215 -23.39 11.10 -4.83
C THR A 215 -23.52 10.71 -6.30
N GLY A 216 -24.65 10.13 -6.72
CA GLY A 216 -24.90 9.74 -8.10
C GLY A 216 -25.34 10.91 -9.00
N LEU A 217 -26.04 10.62 -10.09
CA LEU A 217 -26.57 11.61 -11.04
C LEU A 217 -28.10 11.73 -10.99
N SER A 218 -28.76 11.06 -10.04
CA SER A 218 -30.21 11.20 -9.83
C SER A 218 -30.54 12.63 -9.36
N PRO A 219 -31.74 13.16 -9.67
CA PRO A 219 -32.18 14.45 -9.11
C PRO A 219 -32.21 14.51 -7.58
N ARG A 220 -32.27 13.36 -6.90
CA ARG A 220 -32.20 13.23 -5.44
C ARG A 220 -30.77 13.13 -4.92
N ASP A 221 -29.77 12.90 -5.77
CA ASP A 221 -28.38 12.87 -5.33
C ASP A 221 -27.89 14.29 -5.06
N VAL A 222 -27.98 14.75 -3.81
CA VAL A 222 -27.66 16.14 -3.42
C VAL A 222 -26.50 16.25 -2.41
N THR A 223 -25.86 15.13 -2.04
CA THR A 223 -24.78 15.13 -1.03
C THR A 223 -23.62 16.04 -1.42
N PRO A 224 -23.10 16.04 -2.66
CA PRO A 224 -22.02 16.96 -3.05
C PRO A 224 -22.43 18.44 -2.95
N GLU A 225 -23.65 18.77 -3.39
CA GLU A 225 -24.23 20.11 -3.29
C GLU A 225 -24.41 20.56 -1.84
N ALA A 226 -24.76 19.63 -0.94
CA ALA A 226 -24.88 19.92 0.48
C ALA A 226 -23.53 20.20 1.14
N LEU A 227 -22.49 19.44 0.78
CA LEU A 227 -21.18 19.53 1.44
C LEU A 227 -20.31 20.66 0.93
N ARG A 228 -20.22 20.89 -0.38
CA ARG A 228 -19.28 21.89 -0.96
C ARG A 228 -19.35 23.28 -0.31
N PRO A 229 -20.54 23.86 -0.03
CA PRO A 229 -20.63 25.17 0.63
C PRO A 229 -20.12 25.18 2.08
N LEU A 230 -19.92 24.02 2.70
CA LEU A 230 -19.44 23.89 4.07
C LEU A 230 -17.94 23.67 4.17
N LEU A 231 -17.28 23.21 3.08
CA LEU A 231 -15.87 22.85 3.10
C LEU A 231 -15.00 24.11 3.04
N ASP A 232 -14.03 24.21 3.95
CA ASP A 232 -13.00 25.25 3.89
C ASP A 232 -12.02 25.00 2.74
N ARG A 233 -11.75 23.72 2.45
CA ARG A 233 -10.87 23.27 1.37
C ARG A 233 -11.27 21.89 0.88
N GLU A 234 -11.42 21.74 -0.43
CA GLU A 234 -11.61 20.43 -1.06
C GLU A 234 -10.29 19.66 -1.19
N ILE A 235 -10.36 18.33 -1.09
CA ILE A 235 -9.26 17.40 -1.34
C ILE A 235 -9.59 16.63 -2.63
N GLU A 236 -9.52 17.32 -3.76
CA GLU A 236 -9.88 16.78 -5.08
C GLU A 236 -9.15 15.47 -5.40
N GLY A 237 -7.85 15.41 -5.09
CA GLY A 237 -7.02 14.22 -5.31
C GLY A 237 -7.51 12.97 -4.57
N ALA A 238 -8.19 13.10 -3.42
CA ALA A 238 -8.76 11.96 -2.72
C ALA A 238 -10.02 11.42 -3.43
N ALA A 239 -10.86 12.32 -3.95
CA ALA A 239 -12.01 11.94 -4.77
C ALA A 239 -11.56 11.31 -6.10
N GLU A 240 -10.50 11.82 -6.72
CA GLU A 240 -9.87 11.23 -7.90
C GLU A 240 -9.30 9.84 -7.61
N ALA A 241 -8.59 9.67 -6.49
CA ALA A 241 -8.04 8.39 -6.06
C ALA A 241 -9.14 7.32 -5.88
N ILE A 242 -10.27 7.67 -5.26
CA ILE A 242 -11.45 6.79 -5.19
C ILE A 242 -11.90 6.38 -6.58
N ARG A 243 -12.14 7.35 -7.48
CA ARG A 243 -12.67 7.06 -8.82
C ARG A 243 -11.69 6.22 -9.64
N ALA A 244 -10.39 6.52 -9.55
CA ALA A 244 -9.35 5.76 -10.25
C ALA A 244 -9.26 4.32 -9.73
N TYR A 245 -9.28 4.13 -8.41
CA TYR A 245 -9.29 2.81 -7.80
C TYR A 245 -10.57 2.04 -8.16
N GLY A 246 -11.74 2.68 -8.04
CA GLY A 246 -13.02 2.07 -8.37
C GLY A 246 -13.12 1.68 -9.85
N GLN A 247 -12.55 2.46 -10.77
CA GLN A 247 -12.54 2.15 -12.21
C GLN A 247 -11.74 0.89 -12.57
N GLN A 248 -10.78 0.48 -11.73
CA GLN A 248 -10.10 -0.81 -11.90
C GLN A 248 -11.02 -2.01 -11.58
N ARG A 249 -12.20 -1.77 -11.02
CA ARG A 249 -13.17 -2.81 -10.58
C ARG A 249 -14.49 -2.71 -11.33
N THR A 250 -14.97 -1.49 -11.57
CA THR A 250 -16.21 -1.24 -12.28
C THR A 250 -16.13 0.05 -13.11
N PRO A 251 -16.54 0.04 -14.39
CA PRO A 251 -16.53 1.24 -15.22
C PRO A 251 -17.46 2.34 -14.68
N TYR A 252 -18.43 2.00 -13.82
CA TYR A 252 -19.41 2.96 -13.30
C TYR A 252 -18.85 3.92 -12.24
N SER A 253 -17.68 3.63 -11.66
CA SER A 253 -17.09 4.48 -10.62
C SER A 253 -16.81 5.91 -11.08
N MET A 254 -16.59 6.12 -12.39
CA MET A 254 -16.37 7.46 -12.95
C MET A 254 -17.58 8.39 -12.79
N LEU A 255 -18.79 7.85 -12.61
CA LEU A 255 -20.04 8.63 -12.49
C LEU A 255 -20.26 9.19 -11.08
N SER A 256 -19.47 8.75 -10.10
CA SER A 256 -19.60 9.26 -8.73
C SER A 256 -19.13 10.70 -8.62
N ARG A 257 -19.98 11.55 -8.07
CA ARG A 257 -19.68 12.94 -7.70
C ARG A 257 -19.17 13.08 -6.26
N SER A 258 -18.57 12.01 -5.71
CA SER A 258 -17.95 12.02 -4.38
C SER A 258 -17.07 13.26 -4.20
N VAL A 259 -17.21 13.91 -3.04
CA VAL A 259 -16.47 15.11 -2.64
C VAL A 259 -15.85 14.87 -1.27
N MET A 260 -14.67 15.43 -1.04
CA MET A 260 -14.01 15.39 0.26
C MET A 260 -13.39 16.74 0.53
N GLY A 261 -13.28 17.09 1.81
CA GLY A 261 -12.62 18.30 2.22
C GLY A 261 -12.51 18.41 3.72
N THR A 262 -12.07 19.58 4.17
CA THR A 262 -11.96 19.88 5.60
C THR A 262 -12.98 20.93 6.01
N ILE A 263 -13.48 20.81 7.24
CA ILE A 263 -14.23 21.85 7.95
C ILE A 263 -13.52 22.07 9.29
N GLY A 264 -12.83 23.18 9.45
CA GLY A 264 -11.85 23.40 10.51
C GLY A 264 -10.82 22.26 10.53
N ASN A 265 -10.75 21.54 11.66
CA ASN A 265 -9.86 20.40 11.83
C ASN A 265 -10.50 19.04 11.50
N ALA A 266 -11.74 19.03 10.98
CA ALA A 266 -12.45 17.80 10.66
C ALA A 266 -12.31 17.43 9.17
N LEU A 267 -12.03 16.17 8.88
CA LEU A 267 -12.11 15.59 7.54
C LEU A 267 -13.56 15.16 7.27
N VAL A 268 -14.13 15.62 6.16
CA VAL A 268 -15.48 15.28 5.71
C VAL A 268 -15.42 14.60 4.35
N MET A 269 -16.09 13.46 4.21
CA MET A 269 -16.03 12.61 3.02
C MET A 269 -17.42 12.17 2.58
N ALA A 270 -17.81 12.44 1.33
CA ALA A 270 -18.97 11.83 0.70
C ALA A 270 -18.55 10.65 -0.17
N LEU A 271 -19.09 9.47 0.15
CA LEU A 271 -18.81 8.20 -0.51
C LEU A 271 -20.05 7.68 -1.26
N PRO A 272 -19.86 6.78 -2.25
CA PRO A 272 -20.99 6.16 -2.95
C PRO A 272 -21.90 5.34 -2.02
N GLY A 273 -23.21 5.44 -2.21
CA GLY A 273 -24.22 4.76 -1.37
C GLY A 273 -24.32 3.24 -1.53
N SER A 274 -23.69 2.66 -2.57
CA SER A 274 -23.64 1.20 -2.70
C SER A 274 -22.59 0.61 -1.74
N THR A 275 -22.87 -0.55 -1.14
CA THR A 275 -21.95 -1.21 -0.20
C THR A 275 -20.56 -1.48 -0.81
N LYS A 276 -20.50 -1.83 -2.10
CA LYS A 276 -19.23 -2.03 -2.83
C LYS A 276 -18.52 -0.69 -3.03
N GLY A 277 -19.22 0.32 -3.56
CA GLY A 277 -18.63 1.63 -3.79
C GLY A 277 -18.10 2.29 -2.53
N ALA A 278 -18.83 2.19 -1.41
CA ALA A 278 -18.37 2.64 -0.09
C ALA A 278 -17.12 1.87 0.37
N SER A 279 -17.14 0.54 0.36
CA SER A 279 -16.00 -0.29 0.78
C SER A 279 -14.76 -0.05 -0.07
N GLU A 280 -14.91 0.00 -1.39
CA GLU A 280 -13.81 0.25 -2.34
C GLU A 280 -13.25 1.66 -2.17
N SER A 281 -14.10 2.64 -1.89
CA SER A 281 -13.67 4.00 -1.55
C SER A 281 -12.81 4.04 -0.30
N MET A 282 -13.21 3.31 0.74
CA MET A 282 -12.42 3.20 1.96
C MET A 282 -11.06 2.52 1.69
N ASP A 283 -11.04 1.43 0.92
CA ASP A 283 -9.78 0.74 0.54
C ASP A 283 -8.85 1.62 -0.31
N ALA A 284 -9.40 2.52 -1.12
CA ALA A 284 -8.62 3.40 -1.99
C ALA A 284 -7.77 4.40 -1.20
N VAL A 285 -8.31 4.96 -0.11
CA VAL A 285 -7.72 6.12 0.57
C VAL A 285 -7.31 5.87 2.02
N PHE A 286 -7.82 4.84 2.70
CA PHE A 286 -7.42 4.55 4.09
C PHE A 286 -6.22 3.57 4.16
N PRO A 287 -5.28 3.78 5.11
CA PRO A 287 -5.27 4.83 6.14
C PRO A 287 -4.62 6.16 5.69
N ALA A 288 -4.08 6.23 4.47
CA ALA A 288 -3.25 7.36 4.02
C ALA A 288 -3.94 8.74 4.13
N ILE A 289 -5.26 8.80 3.91
CA ILE A 289 -6.04 10.05 4.03
C ILE A 289 -5.98 10.67 5.43
N LEU A 290 -5.72 9.87 6.47
CA LEU A 290 -5.62 10.33 7.87
C LEU A 290 -4.37 11.18 8.12
N HIS A 291 -3.40 11.16 7.20
CA HIS A 291 -2.25 12.07 7.23
C HIS A 291 -2.67 13.55 7.22
N VAL A 292 -3.90 13.85 6.77
CA VAL A 292 -4.48 15.20 6.85
C VAL A 292 -4.41 15.79 8.26
N TYR A 293 -4.55 14.98 9.33
CA TYR A 293 -4.49 15.50 10.70
C TYR A 293 -3.09 15.95 11.12
N LYS A 294 -2.03 15.34 10.57
CA LYS A 294 -0.67 15.85 10.77
C LYS A 294 -0.49 17.20 10.10
N ILE A 295 -1.03 17.36 8.89
CA ILE A 295 -0.97 18.62 8.14
C ILE A 295 -1.74 19.73 8.88
N LEU A 296 -2.98 19.45 9.32
CA LEU A 296 -3.83 20.43 10.01
C LEU A 296 -3.24 20.87 11.36
N LYS A 297 -2.47 20.01 12.04
CA LYS A 297 -1.71 20.35 13.27
C LYS A 297 -0.43 21.16 13.00
N GLY A 298 -0.15 21.56 11.76
CA GLY A 298 1.07 22.30 11.37
C GLY A 298 2.31 21.41 11.21
N GLY A 299 2.14 20.09 11.04
CA GLY A 299 3.23 19.18 10.75
C GLY A 299 3.92 19.51 9.42
N LYS A 300 5.24 19.34 9.36
CA LYS A 300 6.00 19.47 8.11
C LYS A 300 5.54 18.40 7.11
N HIS A 301 5.44 18.76 5.84
CA HIS A 301 5.32 17.80 4.74
C HIS A 301 6.54 16.88 4.77
N SER A 302 6.32 15.56 4.79
CA SER A 302 7.37 14.52 4.73
C SER A 302 7.42 13.88 3.36
#